data_AF-A0A1A7Z976-F1
#
_entry.id   AF-A0A1A7Z976-F1
#
_cell.length_a   1.000
_cell.length_b   1.000
_cell.length_c   1.000
_cell.angle_alpha   90.00
_cell.angle_beta   90.00
_cell.angle_gamma   90.00
#
_symmetry.space_group_name_H-M   'P 1'
#
loop_
_entity.id
_entity.type
_entity.pdbx_description
1 polymer ?
#
loop_
_entity_poly.entity_id
_entity_poly.type
_entity_poly.pdbx_seq_one_letter_code
_entity_poly.pdbx_strand_id
1 'polypeptide(L)'
;MNKTFSSRRLEVVSICPSVGELKERWPALFTEAQIIEEFRRITTVSLVETFMLKLDEYTPGLLQLMRAKGGAAGSKMRPLLDTLN
;
A
#
# COMPACT_ATOMS: atom_id res chain seq x y z
N MET A 1 -20.76 -7.43 -18.23
CA MET A 1 -20.53 -8.80 -17.72
C MET A 1 -19.83 -8.70 -16.38
N ASN A 2 -20.41 -9.22 -15.30
CA ASN A 2 -19.74 -9.31 -14.01
C ASN A 2 -18.66 -10.40 -14.08
N LYS A 3 -17.44 -10.06 -14.52
CA LYS A 3 -16.30 -10.99 -14.51
C LYS A 3 -16.05 -11.40 -13.05
N THR A 4 -16.03 -12.70 -12.77
CA THR A 4 -15.75 -13.22 -11.43
C THR A 4 -14.26 -13.12 -11.11
N PHE A 5 -13.91 -13.28 -9.83
CA PHE A 5 -12.50 -13.32 -9.38
C PHE A 5 -11.66 -14.32 -10.17
N SER A 6 -12.17 -15.55 -10.38
CA SER A 6 -11.46 -16.60 -11.10
C SER A 6 -11.11 -16.20 -12.53
N SER A 7 -12.04 -15.54 -13.24
CA SER A 7 -11.78 -15.05 -14.61
C SER A 7 -10.69 -13.98 -14.63
N ARG A 8 -10.69 -13.05 -13.67
CA ARG A 8 -9.65 -12.01 -13.56
C ARG A 8 -8.29 -12.60 -13.24
N ARG A 9 -8.22 -13.52 -12.27
CA ARG A 9 -6.98 -14.19 -11.88
C ARG A 9 -6.38 -14.97 -13.05
N LEU A 10 -7.19 -15.69 -13.81
CA LEU A 10 -6.72 -16.40 -15.01
C LEU A 10 -6.10 -15.44 -16.02
N GLU A 11 -6.75 -14.29 -16.25
CA GLU A 11 -6.26 -13.25 -17.16
C GLU A 11 -4.93 -12.64 -16.67
N VAL A 12 -4.84 -12.29 -15.38
CA VAL A 12 -3.61 -11.75 -14.79
C VAL A 12 -2.45 -12.73 -14.88
N VAL A 13 -2.69 -14.00 -14.56
CA VAL A 13 -1.64 -15.04 -14.59
C VAL A 13 -1.23 -15.38 -16.02
N SER A 14 -2.16 -15.36 -16.98
CA SER A 14 -1.87 -15.75 -18.36
C SER A 14 -1.27 -14.62 -19.20
N ILE A 15 -1.73 -13.39 -19.00
CA ILE A 15 -1.39 -12.23 -19.85
C ILE A 15 -0.37 -11.31 -19.14
N CYS A 16 -0.26 -11.39 -17.82
CA CYS A 16 0.58 -10.52 -17.00
C CYS A 16 0.45 -9.02 -17.40
N PRO A 17 -0.79 -8.48 -17.46
CA PRO A 17 -1.01 -7.10 -17.88
C PRO A 17 -0.39 -6.13 -16.88
N SER A 18 -0.03 -4.94 -17.37
CA SER A 18 0.43 -3.85 -16.52
C SER A 18 -0.67 -3.35 -15.58
N VAL A 19 -0.28 -2.67 -14.50
CA VAL A 19 -1.23 -2.06 -13.57
C VAL A 19 -2.12 -1.01 -14.26
N GLY A 20 -1.59 -0.31 -15.26
CA GLY A 20 -2.35 0.65 -16.07
C GLY A 20 -3.49 -0.02 -16.83
N GLU A 21 -3.20 -1.11 -17.55
CA GLU A 21 -4.20 -1.87 -18.30
C GLU A 21 -5.25 -2.51 -17.38
N LEU A 22 -4.85 -2.97 -16.19
CA LEU A 22 -5.76 -3.48 -15.17
C LEU A 22 -6.74 -2.41 -14.70
N LYS A 23 -6.24 -1.19 -14.50
CA LYS A 23 -7.05 -0.05 -14.03
C LYS A 23 -8.03 0.44 -15.08
N GLU A 24 -7.61 0.50 -16.35
CA GLU A 24 -8.51 0.85 -17.45
C GLU A 24 -9.61 -0.20 -17.64
N ARG A 25 -9.25 -1.48 -17.51
CA ARG A 25 -10.18 -2.59 -17.72
C ARG A 25 -11.14 -2.79 -16.55
N TRP A 26 -10.67 -2.61 -15.32
CA TRP A 26 -11.43 -2.83 -14.08
C TRP A 26 -11.26 -1.69 -13.08
N PRO A 27 -11.71 -0.46 -13.42
CA PRO A 27 -11.50 0.69 -12.55
C PRO A 27 -12.17 0.51 -11.18
N ALA A 28 -13.28 -0.21 -11.10
CA ALA A 28 -14.00 -0.50 -9.86
C ALA A 28 -13.17 -1.30 -8.84
N LEU A 29 -12.21 -2.14 -9.30
CA LEU A 29 -11.32 -2.90 -8.40
C LEU A 29 -10.28 -2.03 -7.71
N PHE A 30 -10.06 -0.81 -8.20
CA PHE A 30 -9.12 0.15 -7.61
C PHE A 30 -9.83 1.11 -6.64
N THR A 31 -11.03 0.75 -6.18
CA THR A 31 -11.62 1.37 -4.99
C THR A 31 -10.99 0.77 -3.74
N GLU A 32 -10.88 1.56 -2.67
CA GLU A 32 -10.28 1.10 -1.40
C GLU A 32 -10.92 -0.20 -0.90
N ALA A 33 -12.25 -0.26 -0.86
CA ALA A 33 -12.99 -1.45 -0.43
C ALA A 33 -12.66 -2.69 -1.28
N GLN A 34 -12.56 -2.55 -2.61
CA GLN A 34 -12.23 -3.68 -3.47
C GLN A 34 -10.78 -4.12 -3.34
N ILE A 35 -9.84 -3.18 -3.16
CA ILE A 35 -8.43 -3.51 -2.92
C ILE A 35 -8.28 -4.32 -1.63
N ILE A 36 -8.96 -3.90 -0.55
CA ILE A 36 -8.95 -4.60 0.73
C ILE A 36 -9.48 -6.03 0.57
N GLU A 37 -10.63 -6.19 -0.08
CA GLU A 37 -11.26 -7.50 -0.27
C GLU A 37 -10.46 -8.42 -1.21
N GLU A 38 -9.91 -7.90 -2.31
CA GLU A 38 -9.07 -8.68 -3.23
C GLU A 38 -7.76 -9.10 -2.57
N PHE A 39 -7.12 -8.21 -1.81
CA PHE A 39 -5.93 -8.55 -1.04
C PHE A 39 -6.23 -9.68 -0.06
N ARG A 40 -7.29 -9.55 0.75
CA ARG A 40 -7.72 -10.58 1.71
C ARG A 40 -8.04 -11.89 1.00
N ARG A 41 -8.70 -11.85 -0.16
CA ARG A 41 -9.04 -13.04 -0.93
C ARG A 41 -7.81 -13.78 -1.46
N ILE A 42 -6.73 -13.06 -1.80
CA ILE A 42 -5.49 -13.64 -2.34
C ILE A 42 -4.57 -14.12 -1.21
N THR A 43 -4.37 -13.30 -0.19
CA THR A 43 -3.35 -13.53 0.86
C THR A 43 -3.92 -14.17 2.11
N THR A 44 -5.26 -14.19 2.27
CA THR A 44 -5.99 -14.56 3.49
C THR A 44 -5.75 -13.63 4.69
N VAL A 45 -5.06 -12.51 4.48
CA VAL A 45 -4.63 -11.57 5.52
C VAL A 45 -5.43 -10.25 5.44
N SER A 46 -5.72 -9.64 6.58
CA SER A 46 -6.33 -8.32 6.67
C SER A 46 -5.35 -7.24 6.21
N LEU A 47 -5.64 -6.56 5.09
CA LEU A 47 -4.75 -5.54 4.53
C LEU A 47 -4.52 -4.39 5.51
N VAL A 48 -5.60 -3.78 6.00
CA VAL A 48 -5.54 -2.57 6.83
C VAL A 48 -4.84 -2.85 8.15
N GLU A 49 -5.21 -3.94 8.82
CA GLU A 49 -4.60 -4.33 10.11
C GLU A 49 -3.11 -4.61 9.95
N THR A 50 -2.72 -5.39 8.93
CA THR A 50 -1.33 -5.72 8.68
C THR A 50 -0.53 -4.47 8.30
N PHE A 51 -1.11 -3.59 7.49
CA PHE A 51 -0.47 -2.34 7.11
C PHE A 51 -0.21 -1.46 8.32
N MET A 52 -1.21 -1.25 9.18
CA MET A 52 -1.06 -0.43 10.39
C MET A 52 -0.05 -1.05 11.37
N LEU A 53 -0.12 -2.37 11.59
CA LEU A 53 0.84 -3.07 12.44
C LEU A 53 2.27 -2.91 11.93
N LYS A 54 2.49 -3.07 10.62
CA LYS A 54 3.81 -2.87 10.01
C LYS A 54 4.24 -1.41 10.03
N LEU A 55 3.32 -0.47 9.88
CA LEU A 55 3.61 0.94 9.99
C LEU A 55 4.12 1.27 11.41
N ASP A 56 3.44 0.77 12.44
CA ASP A 56 3.87 0.94 13.84
C ASP A 56 5.24 0.28 14.10
N GLU A 57 5.45 -0.94 13.60
CA GLU A 57 6.72 -1.68 13.72
C GLU A 57 7.89 -0.90 13.11
N TYR A 58 7.72 -0.29 11.94
CA TYR A 58 8.78 0.43 11.24
C TYR A 58 8.89 1.91 11.61
N THR A 59 7.88 2.49 12.26
CA THR A 59 7.87 3.92 12.64
C THR A 59 9.12 4.34 13.43
N PRO A 60 9.59 3.60 14.46
CA PRO A 60 10.80 3.98 15.19
C PRO A 60 12.04 4.09 14.30
N GLY A 61 12.22 3.16 13.36
CA GLY A 61 13.34 3.17 12.42
C GLY A 61 13.25 4.30 11.40
N LEU A 62 12.04 4.57 10.89
CA LEU A 62 11.79 5.72 10.01
C LEU A 62 12.08 7.04 10.72
N LEU A 63 11.62 7.22 11.96
CA LEU A 63 11.91 8.41 12.76
C LEU A 63 13.40 8.59 13.02
N GLN A 64 14.13 7.51 13.30
CA GLN A 64 15.60 7.57 13.46
C GLN A 64 16.28 8.02 12.16
N LEU A 65 15.89 7.46 11.02
CA LEU A 65 16.42 7.84 9.71
C LEU A 65 16.11 9.30 9.38
N MET A 66 14.90 9.76 9.72
CA MET A 66 14.48 11.15 9.55
C MET A 66 15.26 12.11 10.45
N ARG A 67 15.57 11.73 11.70
CA ARG A 67 16.41 12.51 12.62
C ARG A 67 17.87 12.57 12.17
N ALA A 68 18.39 11.47 11.62
CA ALA A 68 19.73 11.41 11.05
C ALA A 68 19.86 12.23 9.76
N LYS A 69 18.74 12.58 9.10
CA LYS A 69 18.77 13.40 7.89
C LYS A 69 19.29 14.80 8.21
N GLY A 70 20.42 15.15 7.61
CA GLY A 70 21.00 16.50 7.67
C GLY A 70 20.52 17.43 6.55
N GLY A 71 21.17 18.59 6.45
CA GLY A 71 20.94 19.57 5.38
C GLY A 71 19.56 20.24 5.45
N ALA A 72 19.18 20.90 4.35
CA ALA A 72 17.94 21.69 4.28
C ALA A 72 16.67 20.86 4.54
N ALA A 73 16.64 19.59 4.09
CA ALA A 73 15.53 18.68 4.35
C ALA A 73 15.45 18.31 5.85
N GLY A 74 16.58 17.94 6.45
CA GLY A 74 16.67 17.67 7.88
C GLY A 74 16.23 18.85 8.75
N SER A 75 16.73 20.05 8.46
CA SER A 75 16.36 21.26 9.21
C SER A 75 14.87 21.59 9.14
N LYS A 76 14.20 21.32 8.01
CA LYS A 76 12.73 21.48 7.88
C LYS A 76 11.96 20.44 8.69
N MET A 77 12.50 19.23 8.84
CA MET A 77 11.82 18.12 9.52
C MET A 77 12.03 18.14 11.04
N ARG A 78 13.17 18.65 11.53
CA ARG A 78 13.49 18.79 12.96
C ARG A 78 12.34 19.31 13.83
N PRO A 79 11.71 20.47 13.53
CA PRO A 79 10.64 20.98 14.40
C PRO A 79 9.43 20.02 14.51
N LEU A 80 9.14 19.23 13.47
CA LEU A 80 8.08 18.23 13.51
C LEU A 80 8.50 16.98 14.29
N LEU A 81 9.77 16.61 14.24
CA LEU A 81 10.32 15.46 14.97
C LEU A 81 10.49 15.77 16.47
N ASP A 82 10.70 17.04 16.81
CA ASP A 82 10.84 17.52 18.19
C ASP A 82 9.50 17.57 18.94
N THR A 83 8.37 17.74 18.22
CA THR A 83 7.02 17.67 18.78
C THR A 83 6.54 16.24 19.07
N LEU A 84 7.27 15.22 18.58
CA LEU A 84 6.98 13.81 18.80
C LEU A 84 7.72 13.25 20.04
N ASN A 85 8.23 14.14 20.92
CA ASN A 85 8.82 13.80 22.21
C ASN A 85 7.75 13.64 23.30
#